data_AF-A0A961FVD9-F1
#
_entry.id   AF-A0A961FVD9-F1
#
_cell.length_a   1.000
_cell.length_b   1.000
_cell.length_c   1.000
_cell.angle_alpha   90.00
_cell.angle_beta   90.00
_cell.angle_gamma   90.00
#
_symmetry.space_group_name_H-M   'P 1'
#
loop_
_entity.id
_entity.type
_entity.pdbx_description
1 polymer ?
#
loop_
_entity_poly.entity_id
_entity_poly.type
_entity_poly.pdbx_seq_one_letter_code
_entity_poly.pdbx_strand_id
1 'polypeptide(L)'
;VALGFIAAGPWDFIAHYEVGEGKLDGRIAKHMDRDDMVSAVFNAFMSTTAQCAQCHNHKFDPVTMEDYYRLHAVFGAVDRADRVYDLDPGAQQRRERLSVEIGKLEAALKALDKRVTDAGGAELAELRDRLRLLRDKGAGEVKKSPEHGFHSQIVNRPDAGKWVRIEFPEPVSIREVVVIGAHDDYAGIGGGFGFPVRYRVEVADDAAFSENVRVLADRTRSDQPNPGIVPLTFPAEGVTKARAVRFTATKLAERKNDYMLALAEMRVLDTDGKNRAAGATVTALDSIEQGARWGAKNLVDGRFPTGGDPEATRELAALRAKETTILDRLNTPEIVDERDSLNEKLAGARKELGGLPEGRMVYAAATHFKKFGNVAPTEGKSRTIHLLRRGDILAPGDEMKPGAPPMWEGSAAEFPLPEGASEGEARAALAKYLTDAKNPLAWRSIANRVWLWHFGRGIVDSPNDLGRMGMEPTHPELLDFLA
;
A
#
# COMPACT_ATOMS: atom_id res chain seq x y z
N VAL A 1 6.48 -1.32 -33.43
CA VAL A 1 7.45 -2.44 -33.31
C VAL A 1 7.02 -3.34 -32.16
N ALA A 2 6.89 -4.65 -32.36
CA ALA A 2 6.39 -5.58 -31.34
C ALA A 2 7.50 -6.02 -30.36
N LEU A 3 7.92 -5.11 -29.47
CA LEU A 3 9.07 -5.29 -28.57
C LEU A 3 8.87 -6.35 -27.47
N GLY A 4 7.66 -6.90 -27.31
CA GLY A 4 7.37 -7.95 -26.32
C GLY A 4 8.07 -9.28 -26.61
N PHE A 5 8.31 -9.60 -27.90
CA PHE A 5 8.91 -10.87 -28.30
C PHE A 5 10.39 -11.00 -27.94
N ILE A 6 11.10 -9.89 -27.85
CA ILE A 6 12.54 -9.88 -27.57
C ILE A 6 12.87 -10.04 -26.07
N ALA A 7 11.88 -10.28 -25.21
CA ALA A 7 12.06 -10.52 -23.77
C ALA A 7 11.40 -11.82 -23.27
N ALA A 8 10.93 -12.65 -24.21
CA ALA A 8 10.32 -13.95 -23.91
C ALA A 8 11.41 -14.99 -23.60
N GLY A 9 11.15 -15.86 -22.64
CA GLY A 9 12.08 -16.91 -22.21
C GLY A 9 11.59 -17.62 -20.95
N PRO A 10 12.20 -18.74 -20.58
CA PRO A 10 11.93 -19.40 -19.30
C PRO A 10 12.23 -18.43 -18.14
N TRP A 11 11.47 -18.56 -17.06
CA TRP A 11 11.63 -17.74 -15.87
C TRP A 11 11.71 -18.62 -14.63
N ASP A 12 12.82 -18.53 -13.89
CA ASP A 12 12.98 -19.27 -12.64
C ASP A 12 12.17 -18.61 -11.52
N PHE A 13 10.91 -19.04 -11.40
CA PHE A 13 9.99 -18.51 -10.40
C PHE A 13 10.59 -18.56 -8.99
N ILE A 14 11.20 -19.69 -8.59
CA ILE A 14 11.64 -19.89 -7.21
C ILE A 14 12.80 -18.95 -6.89
N ALA A 15 13.82 -18.91 -7.74
CA ALA A 15 14.99 -18.08 -7.48
C ALA A 15 14.65 -16.58 -7.47
N HIS A 16 13.75 -16.14 -8.35
CA HIS A 16 13.32 -14.75 -8.36
C HIS A 16 12.35 -14.40 -7.23
N TYR A 17 11.37 -15.26 -6.94
CA TYR A 17 10.31 -15.01 -5.97
C TYR A 17 10.81 -15.14 -4.52
N GLU A 18 11.63 -16.13 -4.20
CA GLU A 18 12.00 -16.45 -2.82
C GLU A 18 13.35 -15.89 -2.38
N VAL A 19 14.32 -15.73 -3.30
CA VAL A 19 15.69 -15.36 -2.92
C VAL A 19 15.93 -13.86 -3.03
N GLY A 20 15.54 -13.26 -4.15
CA GLY A 20 15.74 -11.84 -4.44
C GLY A 20 17.20 -11.45 -4.73
N GLU A 21 17.39 -10.32 -5.40
CA GLU A 21 18.70 -9.86 -5.90
C GLU A 21 19.70 -9.42 -4.81
N GLY A 22 19.26 -9.32 -3.55
CA GLY A 22 20.15 -9.01 -2.42
C GLY A 22 21.12 -10.15 -2.06
N LYS A 23 20.89 -11.37 -2.58
CA LYS A 23 21.72 -12.56 -2.33
C LYS A 23 22.44 -12.98 -3.62
N LEU A 24 23.56 -13.70 -3.47
CA LEU A 24 24.34 -14.20 -4.61
C LEU A 24 23.49 -15.03 -5.57
N ASP A 25 22.73 -16.00 -5.06
CA ASP A 25 21.90 -16.88 -5.89
C ASP A 25 20.83 -16.10 -6.67
N GLY A 26 20.27 -15.03 -6.09
CA GLY A 26 19.33 -14.16 -6.80
C GLY A 26 19.99 -13.33 -7.90
N ARG A 27 21.26 -12.91 -7.71
CA ARG A 27 22.05 -12.27 -8.77
C ARG A 27 22.39 -13.25 -9.89
N ILE A 28 22.71 -14.51 -9.56
CA ILE A 28 22.94 -15.58 -10.54
C ILE A 28 21.66 -15.81 -11.36
N ALA A 29 20.51 -15.98 -10.71
CA ALA A 29 19.22 -16.14 -11.39
C ALA A 29 18.93 -14.99 -12.35
N LYS A 30 19.18 -13.74 -11.93
CA LYS A 30 18.97 -12.57 -12.76
C LYS A 30 19.97 -12.44 -13.93
N HIS A 31 21.19 -12.94 -13.75
CA HIS A 31 22.15 -13.07 -14.85
C HIS A 31 21.69 -14.12 -15.87
N MET A 32 21.28 -15.30 -15.41
CA MET A 32 20.77 -16.38 -16.27
C MET A 32 19.51 -15.97 -17.04
N ASP A 33 18.58 -15.27 -16.38
CA ASP A 33 17.36 -14.76 -17.03
C ASP A 33 17.66 -13.86 -18.23
N ARG A 34 18.71 -13.03 -18.13
CA ARG A 34 19.17 -12.17 -19.24
C ARG A 34 19.95 -12.95 -20.29
N ASP A 35 20.78 -13.91 -19.87
CA ASP A 35 21.44 -14.81 -20.80
C ASP A 35 20.42 -15.54 -21.68
N ASP A 36 19.32 -16.02 -21.10
CA ASP A 36 18.22 -16.64 -21.83
C ASP A 36 17.55 -15.65 -22.81
N MET A 37 17.33 -14.39 -22.41
CA MET A 37 16.78 -13.37 -23.32
C MET A 37 17.73 -13.09 -24.50
N VAL A 38 19.01 -12.88 -24.22
CA VAL A 38 20.03 -12.64 -25.25
C VAL A 38 20.11 -13.82 -26.21
N SER A 39 20.17 -15.03 -25.64
CA SER A 39 20.20 -16.30 -26.38
C SER A 39 18.98 -16.48 -27.27
N ALA A 40 17.78 -16.32 -26.71
CA ALA A 40 16.54 -16.48 -27.43
C ALA A 40 16.46 -15.49 -28.59
N VAL A 41 16.81 -14.23 -28.36
CA VAL A 41 16.77 -13.19 -29.40
C VAL A 41 17.77 -13.46 -30.51
N PHE A 42 19.03 -13.74 -30.18
CA PHE A 42 20.06 -13.94 -31.21
C PHE A 42 19.84 -15.23 -32.01
N ASN A 43 19.50 -16.33 -31.35
CA ASN A 43 19.18 -17.58 -32.02
C ASN A 43 17.91 -17.42 -32.89
N ALA A 44 16.86 -16.78 -32.36
CA ALA A 44 15.58 -16.66 -33.07
C ALA A 44 15.59 -15.62 -34.19
N PHE A 45 16.37 -14.55 -34.13
CA PHE A 45 16.36 -13.54 -35.19
C PHE A 45 17.57 -13.63 -36.11
N MET A 46 18.76 -13.91 -35.58
CA MET A 46 20.00 -13.89 -36.35
C MET A 46 20.55 -15.29 -36.65
N SER A 47 19.98 -16.34 -36.06
CA SER A 47 20.48 -17.71 -36.14
C SER A 47 21.99 -17.77 -35.90
N THR A 48 22.46 -17.14 -34.82
CA THR A 48 23.87 -17.13 -34.44
C THR A 48 23.98 -17.22 -32.93
N THR A 49 25.04 -17.88 -32.45
CA THR A 49 25.30 -18.06 -31.02
C THR A 49 26.10 -16.90 -30.45
N ALA A 50 25.69 -16.39 -29.30
CA ALA A 50 26.43 -15.36 -28.55
C ALA A 50 26.88 -15.86 -27.16
N GLN A 51 26.39 -17.01 -26.71
CA GLN A 51 26.48 -17.48 -25.32
C GLN A 51 27.90 -17.75 -24.85
N CYS A 52 28.79 -18.25 -25.71
CA CYS A 52 30.20 -18.44 -25.35
C CYS A 52 30.87 -17.12 -24.93
N ALA A 53 30.38 -15.98 -25.44
CA ALA A 53 30.84 -14.64 -25.09
C ALA A 53 30.54 -14.23 -23.65
N GLN A 54 29.78 -15.02 -22.88
CA GLN A 54 29.64 -14.82 -21.44
C GLN A 54 30.98 -14.91 -20.69
N CYS A 55 31.86 -15.84 -21.10
CA CYS A 55 33.09 -16.12 -20.35
C CYS A 55 34.37 -15.80 -21.12
N HIS A 56 34.33 -15.77 -22.45
CA HIS A 56 35.46 -15.46 -23.31
C HIS A 56 34.96 -14.98 -24.66
N ASN A 57 35.71 -14.17 -25.41
CA ASN A 57 35.31 -13.80 -26.77
C ASN A 57 34.89 -15.04 -27.58
N HIS A 58 33.79 -14.93 -28.32
CA HIS A 58 33.22 -16.05 -29.04
C HIS A 58 34.28 -16.71 -29.95
N LYS A 59 34.30 -18.04 -29.99
CA LYS A 59 35.45 -18.79 -30.52
C LYS A 59 35.66 -18.58 -32.01
N PHE A 60 34.59 -18.38 -32.77
CA PHE A 60 34.64 -18.35 -34.24
C PHE A 60 34.01 -17.10 -34.84
N ASP A 61 32.81 -16.74 -34.39
CA ASP A 61 32.12 -15.53 -34.81
C ASP A 61 32.65 -14.28 -34.09
N PRO A 62 32.60 -13.08 -34.73
CA PRO A 62 33.19 -11.84 -34.20
C PRO A 62 32.31 -11.20 -33.11
N VAL A 63 32.02 -11.96 -32.06
CA VAL A 63 31.27 -11.50 -30.88
C VAL A 63 32.23 -11.44 -29.69
N THR A 64 32.52 -10.23 -29.22
CA THR A 64 33.36 -10.05 -28.03
C THR A 64 32.55 -10.23 -26.74
N MET A 65 33.24 -10.42 -25.61
CA MET A 65 32.58 -10.41 -24.31
C MET A 65 31.84 -9.09 -24.07
N GLU A 66 32.45 -7.96 -24.44
CA GLU A 66 31.79 -6.67 -24.26
C GLU A 66 30.49 -6.60 -25.06
N ASP A 67 30.48 -7.06 -26.32
CA ASP A 67 29.27 -7.06 -27.14
C ASP A 67 28.14 -7.90 -26.51
N TYR A 68 28.49 -9.04 -25.89
CA TYR A 68 27.54 -9.87 -25.16
C TYR A 68 26.96 -9.16 -23.93
N TYR A 69 27.78 -8.48 -23.14
CA TYR A 69 27.27 -7.72 -21.99
C TYR A 69 26.55 -6.42 -22.40
N ARG A 70 26.86 -5.84 -23.56
CA ARG A 70 26.06 -4.76 -24.17
C ARG A 70 24.64 -5.24 -24.54
N LEU A 71 24.50 -6.49 -25.02
CA LEU A 71 23.19 -7.11 -25.23
C LEU A 71 22.44 -7.33 -23.91
N HIS A 72 23.12 -7.76 -22.85
CA HIS A 72 22.52 -7.85 -21.51
C HIS A 72 21.98 -6.50 -21.03
N ALA A 73 22.71 -5.41 -21.29
CA ALA A 73 22.33 -4.06 -20.90
C ALA A 73 21.01 -3.59 -21.55
N VAL A 74 20.65 -4.10 -22.73
CA VAL A 74 19.34 -3.85 -23.36
C VAL A 74 18.18 -4.31 -22.45
N PHE A 75 18.36 -5.41 -21.72
CA PHE A 75 17.35 -6.02 -20.85
C PHE A 75 17.52 -5.65 -19.37
N GLY A 76 18.38 -4.68 -19.04
CA GLY A 76 18.76 -4.36 -17.66
C GLY A 76 17.57 -4.03 -16.75
N ALA A 77 16.54 -3.36 -17.27
CA ALA A 77 15.33 -3.00 -16.54
C ALA A 77 14.17 -4.00 -16.70
N VAL A 78 14.32 -5.06 -17.50
CA VAL A 78 13.23 -6.01 -17.78
C VAL A 78 13.04 -6.95 -16.60
N ASP A 79 11.80 -7.02 -16.13
CA ASP A 79 11.26 -8.11 -15.32
C ASP A 79 10.05 -8.71 -16.04
N ARG A 80 9.52 -9.82 -15.53
CA ARG A 80 8.30 -10.44 -16.04
C ARG A 80 7.25 -10.47 -14.94
N ALA A 81 6.06 -9.97 -15.24
CA ALA A 81 4.97 -9.90 -14.26
C ALA A 81 3.62 -10.05 -14.94
N ASP A 82 2.63 -10.44 -14.14
CA ASP A 82 1.23 -10.34 -14.50
C ASP A 82 0.84 -8.88 -14.65
N ARG A 83 0.36 -8.51 -15.83
CA ARG A 83 -0.12 -7.15 -16.12
C ARG A 83 -1.40 -7.18 -16.92
N VAL A 84 -2.21 -6.16 -16.72
CA VAL A 84 -3.37 -5.90 -17.57
C VAL A 84 -2.87 -5.28 -18.87
N TYR A 85 -3.27 -5.86 -20.01
CA TYR A 85 -2.95 -5.38 -21.34
C TYR A 85 -4.22 -5.09 -22.13
N ASP A 86 -4.33 -3.88 -22.66
CA ASP A 86 -5.42 -3.48 -23.55
C ASP A 86 -5.03 -3.74 -25.01
N LEU A 87 -5.96 -4.32 -25.77
CA LEU A 87 -5.79 -4.49 -27.22
C LEU A 87 -5.90 -3.15 -27.97
N ASP A 88 -6.62 -2.18 -27.41
CA ASP A 88 -6.67 -0.81 -27.91
C ASP A 88 -5.40 -0.04 -27.49
N PRO A 89 -4.56 0.42 -28.43
CA PRO A 89 -3.32 1.12 -28.10
C PRO A 89 -3.54 2.40 -27.29
N GLY A 90 -4.65 3.11 -27.53
CA GLY A 90 -4.99 4.33 -26.80
C GLY A 90 -5.36 4.06 -25.34
N ALA A 91 -6.09 2.98 -25.07
CA ALA A 91 -6.37 2.51 -23.72
C ALA A 91 -5.10 2.05 -23.01
N GLN A 92 -4.24 1.27 -23.68
CA GLN A 92 -2.98 0.78 -23.10
C GLN A 92 -2.07 1.94 -22.68
N GLN A 93 -1.88 2.94 -23.56
CA GLN A 93 -1.05 4.11 -23.26
C GLN A 93 -1.61 4.92 -22.07
N ARG A 94 -2.93 5.07 -21.99
CA ARG A 94 -3.60 5.74 -20.85
C ARG A 94 -3.41 4.95 -19.56
N ARG A 95 -3.59 3.62 -19.59
CA ARG A 95 -3.39 2.74 -18.43
C ARG A 95 -1.98 2.82 -17.89
N GLU A 96 -0.98 2.75 -18.76
CA GLU A 96 0.44 2.86 -18.39
C GLU A 96 0.74 4.22 -17.76
N ARG A 97 0.30 5.32 -18.39
CA ARG A 97 0.46 6.68 -17.84
C ARG A 97 -0.15 6.81 -16.44
N LEU A 98 -1.41 6.38 -16.28
CA LEU A 98 -2.13 6.47 -15.01
C LEU A 98 -1.50 5.58 -13.93
N SER A 99 -0.99 4.39 -14.28
CA SER A 99 -0.31 3.51 -13.33
C SER A 99 0.97 4.16 -12.79
N VAL A 100 1.75 4.81 -13.66
CA VAL A 100 2.94 5.56 -13.28
C VAL A 100 2.57 6.76 -12.40
N GLU A 101 1.54 7.51 -12.78
CA GLU A 101 1.06 8.68 -12.03
C GLU A 101 0.59 8.30 -10.62
N ILE A 102 -0.21 7.24 -10.49
CA ILE A 102 -0.67 6.71 -9.20
C ILE A 102 0.53 6.34 -8.32
N GLY A 103 1.52 5.62 -8.86
CA GLY A 103 2.72 5.26 -8.10
C GLY A 103 3.50 6.48 -7.60
N LYS A 104 3.61 7.53 -8.43
CA LYS A 104 4.25 8.80 -8.03
C LYS A 104 3.48 9.53 -6.93
N LEU A 105 2.15 9.58 -7.02
CA LEU A 105 1.30 10.23 -6.02
C LEU A 105 1.34 9.49 -4.68
N GLU A 106 1.33 8.15 -4.70
CA GLU A 106 1.49 7.33 -3.49
C GLU A 106 2.87 7.52 -2.83
N ALA A 107 3.93 7.59 -3.63
CA ALA A 107 5.27 7.90 -3.14
C ALA A 107 5.36 9.30 -2.52
N ALA A 108 4.71 10.30 -3.14
CA ALA A 108 4.66 11.67 -2.64
C ALA A 108 3.92 11.76 -1.29
N LEU A 109 2.76 11.09 -1.15
CA LEU A 109 2.03 11.00 0.12
C LEU A 109 2.89 10.37 1.23
N LYS A 110 3.57 9.26 0.92
CA LYS A 110 4.47 8.60 1.87
C LYS A 110 5.64 9.51 2.27
N ALA A 111 6.21 10.28 1.34
CA ALA A 111 7.27 11.23 1.63
C ALA A 111 6.77 12.39 2.52
N LEU A 112 5.55 12.89 2.26
CA LEU A 112 4.90 13.91 3.07
C LEU A 112 4.68 13.45 4.51
N ASP A 113 4.14 12.25 4.71
CA ASP A 113 3.93 11.68 6.05
C ASP A 113 5.25 11.40 6.79
N LYS A 114 6.29 11.00 6.05
CA LYS A 114 7.65 10.89 6.61
C LYS A 114 8.16 12.26 7.06
N ARG A 115 7.97 13.32 6.26
CA ARG A 115 8.37 14.69 6.63
C ARG A 115 7.69 15.17 7.91
N VAL A 116 6.39 14.90 8.07
CA VAL A 116 5.64 15.21 9.31
C VAL A 116 6.20 14.43 10.50
N THR A 117 6.47 13.13 10.31
CA THR A 117 7.02 12.28 11.38
C THR A 117 8.42 12.72 11.79
N ASP A 118 9.30 13.00 10.83
CA ASP A 118 10.67 13.46 11.07
C ASP A 118 10.68 14.83 11.79
N ALA A 119 9.75 15.72 11.45
CA ALA A 119 9.59 17.02 12.11
C ALA A 119 9.16 16.89 13.60
N GLY A 120 8.52 15.77 13.97
CA GLY A 120 8.22 15.46 15.37
C GLY A 120 9.44 15.06 16.21
N GLY A 121 10.55 14.68 15.56
CA GLY A 121 11.84 14.46 16.20
C GLY A 121 11.82 13.55 17.43
N ALA A 122 12.65 13.88 18.41
CA ALA A 122 12.79 13.13 19.66
C ALA A 122 11.51 13.15 20.51
N GLU A 123 10.77 14.26 20.52
CA GLU A 123 9.54 14.43 21.30
C GLU A 123 8.49 13.37 20.91
N LEU A 124 8.22 13.23 19.60
CA LEU A 124 7.26 12.26 19.10
C LEU A 124 7.77 10.82 19.26
N ALA A 125 9.08 10.60 19.12
CA ALA A 125 9.69 9.28 19.28
C ALA A 125 9.60 8.77 20.73
N GLU A 126 9.99 9.59 21.71
CA GLU A 126 9.90 9.26 23.13
C GLU A 126 8.45 9.02 23.58
N LEU A 127 7.52 9.84 23.08
CA LEU A 127 6.10 9.67 23.37
C LEU A 127 5.56 8.35 22.83
N ARG A 128 5.91 7.99 21.59
CA ARG A 128 5.50 6.71 20.97
C ARG A 128 6.12 5.51 21.68
N ASP A 129 7.37 5.61 22.13
CA ASP A 129 8.00 4.58 22.94
C ASP A 129 7.28 4.41 24.29
N ARG A 130 6.88 5.51 24.94
CA ARG A 130 6.11 5.46 26.18
C ARG A 130 4.72 4.85 25.98
N LEU A 131 4.02 5.21 24.90
CA LEU A 131 2.76 4.60 24.51
C LEU A 131 2.90 3.09 24.29
N ARG A 132 3.97 2.65 23.60
CA ARG A 132 4.28 1.23 23.41
C ARG A 132 4.50 0.52 24.74
N LEU A 133 5.36 1.06 25.61
CA LEU A 133 5.67 0.46 26.92
C LEU A 133 4.44 0.34 27.81
N LEU A 134 3.54 1.32 27.80
CA LEU A 134 2.29 1.25 28.56
C LEU A 134 1.39 0.15 28.02
N ARG A 135 1.23 0.07 26.70
CA ARG A 135 0.44 -0.99 26.06
C ARG A 135 1.01 -2.38 26.38
N ASP A 136 2.34 -2.54 26.33
CA ASP A 136 3.01 -3.81 26.63
C ASP A 136 2.85 -4.23 28.10
N LYS A 137 2.58 -3.27 29.00
CA LYS A 137 2.23 -3.50 30.41
C LYS A 137 0.73 -3.73 30.63
N GLY A 138 -0.06 -3.85 29.57
CA GLY A 138 -1.51 -4.05 29.65
C GLY A 138 -2.32 -2.76 29.84
N ALA A 139 -1.71 -1.58 29.71
CA ALA A 139 -2.47 -0.33 29.70
C ALA A 139 -3.38 -0.29 28.47
N GLY A 140 -4.68 -0.18 28.71
CA GLY A 140 -5.68 -0.30 27.64
C GLY A 140 -5.99 -1.73 27.20
N GLU A 141 -5.46 -2.77 27.86
CA GLU A 141 -6.07 -4.10 27.76
C GLU A 141 -7.48 -4.03 28.33
N VAL A 142 -8.42 -4.48 27.50
CA VAL A 142 -9.84 -4.41 27.82
C VAL A 142 -10.36 -5.83 27.87
N LYS A 143 -10.91 -6.22 29.02
CA LYS A 143 -11.76 -7.40 29.07
C LYS A 143 -13.05 -7.05 28.33
N LYS A 144 -13.14 -7.52 27.09
CA LYS A 144 -14.27 -7.28 26.20
C LYS A 144 -15.56 -7.84 26.81
N SER A 145 -16.64 -7.09 26.66
CA SER A 145 -18.01 -7.50 26.96
C SER A 145 -18.75 -7.66 25.62
N PRO A 146 -19.58 -8.70 25.41
CA PRO A 146 -20.45 -8.78 24.25
C PRO A 146 -21.36 -7.55 24.12
N GLU A 147 -21.80 -7.02 25.26
CA GLU A 147 -22.52 -5.77 25.39
C GLU A 147 -21.54 -4.59 25.42
N HIS A 148 -21.58 -3.73 24.41
CA HIS A 148 -20.69 -2.57 24.30
C HIS A 148 -21.27 -1.30 24.96
N GLY A 149 -22.58 -1.28 25.23
CA GLY A 149 -23.31 -0.18 25.89
C GLY A 149 -24.36 0.49 25.00
N PHE A 150 -24.59 1.78 25.24
CA PHE A 150 -25.46 2.65 24.43
C PHE A 150 -24.71 3.22 23.22
N HIS A 151 -25.42 3.36 22.10
CA HIS A 151 -24.92 3.99 20.88
C HIS A 151 -26.06 4.74 20.18
N SER A 152 -25.86 6.02 19.88
CA SER A 152 -26.84 6.86 19.19
C SER A 152 -26.90 6.56 17.68
N GLN A 153 -27.84 7.13 16.95
CA GLN A 153 -27.78 7.14 15.49
C GLN A 153 -26.57 7.94 15.00
N ILE A 154 -25.98 7.51 13.88
CA ILE A 154 -24.81 8.15 13.25
C ILE A 154 -25.25 9.44 12.54
N VAL A 155 -24.41 10.48 12.63
CA VAL A 155 -24.63 11.79 11.99
C VAL A 155 -23.36 12.26 11.30
N ASN A 156 -23.48 13.22 10.38
CA ASN A 156 -22.39 13.74 9.56
C ASN A 156 -21.83 15.10 10.00
N ARG A 157 -22.21 15.57 11.19
CA ARG A 157 -21.72 16.83 11.77
C ARG A 157 -21.45 16.69 13.27
N PRO A 158 -20.37 17.31 13.80
CA PRO A 158 -19.95 17.13 15.19
C PRO A 158 -20.86 17.84 16.21
N ASP A 159 -21.57 18.88 15.81
CA ASP A 159 -22.44 19.72 16.63
C ASP A 159 -23.89 19.23 16.71
N ALA A 160 -24.18 18.07 16.10
CA ALA A 160 -25.47 17.40 16.25
C ALA A 160 -25.60 16.85 17.68
N GLY A 161 -26.12 17.68 18.58
CA GLY A 161 -26.29 17.34 19.99
C GLY A 161 -27.04 16.02 20.20
N LYS A 162 -26.54 15.20 21.11
CA LYS A 162 -27.13 13.90 21.49
C LYS A 162 -27.33 13.86 22.99
N TRP A 163 -28.33 13.13 23.45
CA TRP A 163 -28.51 12.90 24.88
C TRP A 163 -29.05 11.50 25.16
N VAL A 164 -28.68 10.99 26.33
CA VAL A 164 -29.23 9.77 26.93
C VAL A 164 -29.53 10.03 28.39
N ARG A 165 -30.60 9.43 28.90
CA ARG A 165 -31.19 9.71 30.20
C ARG A 165 -31.58 8.39 30.88
N ILE A 166 -31.32 8.32 32.18
CA ILE A 166 -31.84 7.29 33.07
C ILE A 166 -33.01 7.90 33.83
N GLU A 167 -34.11 7.16 33.90
CA GLU A 167 -35.34 7.55 34.57
C GLU A 167 -35.66 6.55 35.70
N PHE A 168 -36.03 7.10 36.85
CA PHE A 168 -36.45 6.34 38.00
C PHE A 168 -37.96 6.47 38.21
N PRO A 169 -38.65 5.37 38.57
CA PRO A 169 -40.09 5.43 38.86
C PRO A 169 -40.38 6.39 40.02
N GLU A 170 -39.52 6.38 41.04
CA GLU A 170 -39.57 7.25 42.21
C GLU A 170 -38.20 7.93 42.44
N PRO A 171 -38.14 9.10 43.10
CA PRO A 171 -36.89 9.78 43.42
C PRO A 171 -35.93 8.88 44.23
N VAL A 172 -34.72 8.67 43.71
CA VAL A 172 -33.68 7.84 44.34
C VAL A 172 -32.63 8.72 45.01
N SER A 173 -32.00 8.22 46.08
CA SER A 173 -30.84 8.89 46.66
C SER A 173 -29.64 8.84 45.71
N ILE A 174 -28.85 9.91 45.70
CA ILE A 174 -27.69 10.06 44.83
C ILE A 174 -26.53 10.71 45.59
N ARG A 175 -25.33 10.15 45.43
CA ARG A 175 -24.06 10.69 45.89
C ARG A 175 -23.18 11.10 44.72
N GLU A 176 -23.14 10.28 43.66
CA GLU A 176 -22.37 10.55 42.45
C GLU A 176 -22.93 9.81 41.24
N VAL A 177 -22.64 10.34 40.05
CA VAL A 177 -22.86 9.67 38.76
C VAL A 177 -21.51 9.21 38.23
N VAL A 178 -21.43 7.96 37.77
CA VAL A 178 -20.21 7.41 37.15
C VAL A 178 -20.51 7.05 35.71
N VAL A 179 -19.72 7.55 34.76
CA VAL A 179 -19.88 7.29 33.33
C VAL A 179 -18.64 6.60 32.78
N ILE A 180 -18.83 5.54 32.00
CA ILE A 180 -17.76 4.75 31.40
C ILE A 180 -17.88 4.84 29.88
N GLY A 181 -16.77 5.08 29.18
CA GLY A 181 -16.75 5.10 27.71
C GLY A 181 -16.87 3.71 27.10
N ALA A 182 -17.49 3.62 25.92
CA ALA A 182 -17.64 2.36 25.18
C ALA A 182 -16.29 1.89 24.60
N HIS A 183 -16.21 0.63 24.17
CA HIS A 183 -15.02 0.10 23.51
C HIS A 183 -15.37 -0.51 22.15
N ASP A 184 -14.72 -0.07 21.09
CA ASP A 184 -14.81 -0.67 19.77
C ASP A 184 -13.55 -0.41 18.94
N ASP A 185 -13.06 -1.44 18.25
CA ASP A 185 -11.81 -1.35 17.46
C ASP A 185 -12.04 -0.68 16.09
N TYR A 186 -13.28 -0.32 15.74
CA TYR A 186 -13.59 0.41 14.52
C TYR A 186 -12.77 1.70 14.39
N ALA A 187 -12.24 1.96 13.20
CA ALA A 187 -11.34 3.07 12.89
C ALA A 187 -10.08 3.17 13.80
N GLY A 188 -9.71 2.08 14.50
CA GLY A 188 -8.54 2.05 15.37
C GLY A 188 -8.70 2.82 16.69
N ILE A 189 -9.94 3.15 17.08
CA ILE A 189 -10.23 3.98 18.26
C ILE A 189 -10.01 3.21 19.57
N GLY A 190 -10.65 2.04 19.71
CA GLY A 190 -10.59 1.20 20.90
C GLY A 190 -11.43 1.76 22.05
N GLY A 191 -10.81 1.95 23.21
CA GLY A 191 -11.48 2.49 24.41
C GLY A 191 -11.96 3.93 24.24
N GLY A 192 -13.13 4.22 24.78
CA GLY A 192 -13.80 5.52 24.66
C GLY A 192 -14.37 5.78 23.27
N PHE A 193 -14.72 4.71 22.56
CA PHE A 193 -15.38 4.77 21.27
C PHE A 193 -16.69 5.57 21.37
N GLY A 194 -16.80 6.63 20.57
CA GLY A 194 -17.99 7.51 20.56
C GLY A 194 -18.15 8.41 21.79
N PHE A 195 -17.15 8.47 22.68
CA PHE A 195 -17.20 9.40 23.81
C PHE A 195 -17.04 10.85 23.30
N PRO A 196 -17.94 11.79 23.65
CA PRO A 196 -17.93 13.12 23.05
C PRO A 196 -16.80 13.99 23.60
N VAL A 197 -16.33 14.94 22.78
CA VAL A 197 -15.30 15.92 23.19
C VAL A 197 -15.90 17.06 24.03
N ARG A 198 -17.21 17.30 23.98
CA ARG A 198 -17.88 18.28 24.86
C ARG A 198 -19.22 17.76 25.35
N TYR A 199 -19.46 17.83 26.65
CA TYR A 199 -20.65 17.24 27.26
C TYR A 199 -21.05 17.93 28.57
N ARG A 200 -22.26 17.62 29.05
CA ARG A 200 -22.80 18.04 30.34
C ARG A 200 -23.51 16.86 31.01
N VAL A 201 -23.43 16.79 32.34
CA VAL A 201 -24.13 15.80 33.16
C VAL A 201 -25.09 16.54 34.08
N GLU A 202 -26.34 16.12 34.10
CA GLU A 202 -27.43 16.85 34.73
C GLU A 202 -28.38 15.89 35.46
N VAL A 203 -29.10 16.41 36.45
CA VAL A 203 -30.13 15.69 37.21
C VAL A 203 -31.40 16.52 37.31
N ALA A 204 -32.55 15.85 37.39
CA ALA A 204 -33.86 16.48 37.53
C ALA A 204 -34.71 15.77 38.59
N ASP A 205 -35.68 16.50 39.14
CA ASP A 205 -36.66 15.95 40.10
C ASP A 205 -37.84 15.27 39.40
N ASP A 206 -38.00 15.48 38.09
CA ASP A 206 -39.04 14.88 37.26
C ASP A 206 -38.46 14.02 36.11
N ALA A 207 -39.25 13.05 35.63
CA ALA A 207 -38.85 12.19 34.52
C ALA A 207 -38.86 12.93 33.17
N ALA A 208 -39.70 13.96 33.01
CA ALA A 208 -39.76 14.75 31.78
C ALA A 208 -38.54 15.68 31.62
N PHE A 209 -37.77 15.90 32.70
CA PHE A 209 -36.59 16.74 32.76
C PHE A 209 -36.93 18.22 32.52
N SER A 210 -38.01 18.66 33.17
CA SER A 210 -38.61 20.00 33.03
C SER A 210 -38.54 20.82 34.32
N GLU A 211 -38.33 20.19 35.47
CA GLU A 211 -38.33 20.81 36.79
C GLU A 211 -37.01 20.58 37.52
N ASN A 212 -36.50 21.63 38.20
CA ASN A 212 -35.32 21.59 39.08
C ASN A 212 -34.08 20.90 38.48
N VAL A 213 -33.82 21.17 37.19
CA VAL A 213 -32.64 20.68 36.50
C VAL A 213 -31.38 21.30 37.12
N ARG A 214 -30.49 20.44 37.63
CA ARG A 214 -29.21 20.83 38.24
C ARG A 214 -28.06 20.19 37.47
N VAL A 215 -27.02 20.96 37.23
CA VAL A 215 -25.83 20.52 36.50
C VAL A 215 -24.82 19.94 37.48
N LEU A 216 -24.43 18.69 37.29
CA LEU A 216 -23.36 18.04 38.06
C LEU A 216 -21.98 18.35 37.48
N ALA A 217 -21.88 18.43 36.16
CA ALA A 217 -20.64 18.79 35.48
C ALA A 217 -20.92 19.42 34.12
N ASP A 218 -20.26 20.54 33.83
CA ASP A 218 -20.30 21.21 32.53
C ASP A 218 -18.90 21.21 31.88
N ARG A 219 -18.76 20.42 30.82
CA ARG A 219 -17.55 20.32 29.99
C ARG A 219 -17.82 20.82 28.57
N THR A 220 -18.70 21.81 28.41
CA THR A 220 -19.10 22.34 27.10
C THR A 220 -18.18 23.46 26.58
N ARG A 221 -17.33 24.03 27.43
CA ARG A 221 -16.49 25.19 27.08
C ARG A 221 -15.21 24.84 26.31
N SER A 222 -14.68 23.63 26.47
CA SER A 222 -13.44 23.20 25.81
C SER A 222 -13.47 21.70 25.53
N ASP A 223 -12.77 21.27 24.48
CA ASP A 223 -12.66 19.86 24.11
C ASP A 223 -11.95 19.10 25.24
N GLN A 224 -12.56 18.01 25.67
CA GLN A 224 -12.03 17.10 26.69
C GLN A 224 -11.28 15.95 26.02
N PRO A 225 -10.20 15.44 26.65
CA PRO A 225 -9.53 14.24 26.17
C PRO A 225 -10.49 13.05 26.23
N ASN A 226 -10.31 12.11 25.31
CA ASN A 226 -11.05 10.85 25.34
C ASN A 226 -10.67 10.06 26.62
N PRO A 227 -11.62 9.74 27.52
CA PRO A 227 -11.32 9.05 28.78
C PRO A 227 -11.02 7.56 28.60
N GLY A 228 -11.15 7.02 27.39
CA GLY A 228 -11.09 5.59 27.18
C GLY A 228 -12.24 4.88 27.88
N ILE A 229 -11.92 3.82 28.61
CA ILE A 229 -12.85 3.08 29.46
C ILE A 229 -12.66 3.41 30.96
N VAL A 230 -11.93 4.49 31.27
CA VAL A 230 -11.75 4.94 32.65
C VAL A 230 -13.08 5.49 33.17
N PRO A 231 -13.58 5.03 34.32
CA PRO A 231 -14.78 5.60 34.91
C PRO A 231 -14.59 7.08 35.27
N LEU A 232 -15.47 7.94 34.75
CA LEU A 232 -15.55 9.35 35.10
C LEU A 232 -16.61 9.55 36.20
N THR A 233 -16.18 10.05 37.34
CA THR A 233 -17.06 10.30 38.49
C THR A 233 -17.46 11.77 38.58
N PHE A 234 -18.77 12.01 38.77
CA PHE A 234 -19.38 13.32 38.92
C PHE A 234 -20.13 13.39 40.26
N PRO A 235 -19.56 14.04 41.29
CA PRO A 235 -20.21 14.20 42.58
C PRO A 235 -21.55 14.96 42.49
N ALA A 236 -22.55 14.51 43.23
CA ALA A 236 -23.88 15.14 43.29
C ALA A 236 -23.96 16.18 44.42
N GLU A 237 -23.04 17.14 44.43
CA GLU A 237 -22.96 18.16 45.48
C GLU A 237 -24.27 18.98 45.56
N GLY A 238 -24.87 19.03 46.75
CA GLY A 238 -26.15 19.73 46.97
C GLY A 238 -27.38 19.03 46.40
N VAL A 239 -27.26 17.82 45.85
CA VAL A 239 -28.38 16.99 45.36
C VAL A 239 -28.44 15.69 46.15
N THR A 240 -29.47 15.53 46.97
CA THR A 240 -29.64 14.31 47.79
C THR A 240 -30.55 13.27 47.14
N LYS A 241 -31.42 13.69 46.23
CA LYS A 241 -32.34 12.84 45.47
C LYS A 241 -32.48 13.33 44.03
N ALA A 242 -32.73 12.41 43.10
CA ALA A 242 -33.05 12.70 41.71
C ALA A 242 -34.04 11.67 41.16
N ARG A 243 -34.89 12.08 40.22
CA ARG A 243 -35.80 11.19 39.47
C ARG A 243 -35.27 10.89 38.06
N ALA A 244 -34.38 11.71 37.54
CA ALA A 244 -33.69 11.44 36.29
C ALA A 244 -32.24 11.96 36.29
N VAL A 245 -31.37 11.28 35.55
CA VAL A 245 -29.98 11.67 35.28
C VAL A 245 -29.76 11.68 33.78
N ARG A 246 -29.26 12.79 33.22
CA ARG A 246 -29.04 12.97 31.78
C ARG A 246 -27.57 13.24 31.48
N PHE A 247 -27.06 12.57 30.44
CA PHE A 247 -25.80 12.86 29.81
C PHE A 247 -26.06 13.49 28.43
N THR A 248 -25.55 14.70 28.21
CA THR A 248 -25.76 15.45 26.97
C THR A 248 -24.43 15.74 26.30
N ALA A 249 -24.25 15.24 25.07
CA ALA A 249 -23.14 15.59 24.20
C ALA A 249 -23.49 16.85 23.39
N THR A 250 -22.61 17.84 23.44
CA THR A 250 -22.74 19.11 22.70
C THR A 250 -21.77 19.20 21.51
N LYS A 251 -20.68 18.44 21.55
CA LYS A 251 -19.78 18.21 20.42
C LYS A 251 -19.28 16.77 20.45
N LEU A 252 -19.62 16.02 19.40
CA LEU A 252 -19.28 14.61 19.23
C LEU A 252 -17.82 14.43 18.78
N ALA A 253 -17.24 13.27 19.08
CA ALA A 253 -15.93 12.88 18.56
C ALA A 253 -16.05 12.27 17.17
N GLU A 254 -15.10 12.57 16.30
CA GLU A 254 -15.03 12.00 14.96
C GLU A 254 -14.55 10.54 15.00
N ARG A 255 -15.11 9.68 14.13
CA ARG A 255 -14.62 8.31 13.92
C ARG A 255 -13.91 8.14 12.59
N LYS A 256 -14.61 8.41 11.47
CA LYS A 256 -14.10 8.29 10.10
C LYS A 256 -14.91 9.18 9.15
N ASN A 257 -14.91 10.50 9.38
CA ASN A 257 -15.84 11.48 8.76
C ASN A 257 -17.30 11.32 9.18
N ASP A 258 -17.56 10.68 10.31
CA ASP A 258 -18.89 10.58 10.92
C ASP A 258 -18.80 10.63 12.45
N TYR A 259 -19.96 10.86 13.08
CA TYR A 259 -20.06 11.19 14.50
C TYR A 259 -21.21 10.43 15.17
N MET A 260 -21.04 10.09 16.45
CA MET A 260 -22.08 9.48 17.27
C MET A 260 -21.75 9.63 18.77
N LEU A 261 -22.73 9.41 19.64
CA LEU A 261 -22.54 9.29 21.08
C LEU A 261 -22.62 7.81 21.48
N ALA A 262 -21.59 7.29 22.14
CA ALA A 262 -21.63 5.98 22.78
C ALA A 262 -21.01 6.01 24.17
N LEU A 263 -21.64 5.27 25.08
CA LEU A 263 -21.26 5.12 26.48
C LEU A 263 -21.41 3.65 26.86
N ALA A 264 -20.42 3.08 27.55
CA ALA A 264 -20.49 1.71 28.01
C ALA A 264 -21.53 1.54 29.12
N GLU A 265 -21.42 2.37 30.16
CA GLU A 265 -22.24 2.26 31.37
C GLU A 265 -22.41 3.65 32.00
N MET A 266 -23.59 3.92 32.55
CA MET A 266 -23.85 5.06 33.41
C MET A 266 -24.47 4.59 34.73
N ARG A 267 -23.76 4.81 35.82
CA ARG A 267 -24.13 4.37 37.17
C ARG A 267 -24.54 5.57 38.02
N VAL A 268 -25.50 5.35 38.90
CA VAL A 268 -25.97 6.36 39.86
C VAL A 268 -25.79 5.77 41.24
N LEU A 269 -24.76 6.19 41.96
CA LEU A 269 -24.40 5.60 43.25
C LEU A 269 -25.01 6.41 44.38
N ASP A 270 -25.66 5.74 45.33
CA ASP A 270 -26.15 6.37 46.56
C ASP A 270 -25.05 6.50 47.63
N THR A 271 -25.41 6.99 48.82
CA THR A 271 -24.50 7.18 49.95
C THR A 271 -23.89 5.88 50.47
N ASP A 272 -24.58 4.74 50.24
CA ASP A 272 -24.13 3.41 50.62
C ASP A 272 -23.30 2.74 49.50
N GLY A 273 -23.12 3.44 48.37
CA GLY A 273 -22.37 2.95 47.21
C GLY A 273 -23.17 2.01 46.30
N LYS A 274 -24.48 1.85 46.53
CA LYS A 274 -25.35 0.99 45.71
C LYS A 274 -25.70 1.69 44.41
N ASN A 275 -25.59 0.95 43.29
CA ASN A 275 -25.99 1.45 41.97
C ASN A 275 -27.52 1.45 41.82
N ARG A 276 -28.12 2.63 41.84
CA ARG A 276 -29.56 2.86 41.63
C ARG A 276 -29.95 2.78 40.15
N ALA A 277 -29.00 2.96 39.22
CA ALA A 277 -29.26 2.89 37.78
C ALA A 277 -29.55 1.48 37.27
N ALA A 278 -29.11 0.44 37.98
CA ALA A 278 -29.19 -0.94 37.52
C ALA A 278 -30.63 -1.33 37.16
N GLY A 279 -30.86 -1.66 35.88
CA GLY A 279 -32.18 -2.02 35.35
C GLY A 279 -33.21 -0.89 35.29
N ALA A 280 -32.79 0.38 35.48
CA ALA A 280 -33.67 1.54 35.32
C ALA A 280 -34.05 1.78 33.86
N THR A 281 -35.08 2.59 33.64
CA THR A 281 -35.53 2.93 32.29
C THR A 281 -34.54 3.88 31.63
N VAL A 282 -34.09 3.55 30.42
CA VAL A 282 -33.19 4.41 29.63
C VAL A 282 -33.94 4.99 28.44
N THR A 283 -33.91 6.30 28.30
CA THR A 283 -34.44 7.03 27.14
C THR A 283 -33.33 7.86 26.50
N ALA A 284 -33.40 8.08 25.20
CA ALA A 284 -32.39 8.83 24.45
C ALA A 284 -33.05 9.63 23.34
N LEU A 285 -32.33 10.61 22.78
CA LEU A 285 -32.76 11.30 21.56
C LEU A 285 -32.98 10.30 20.42
N ASP A 286 -32.03 9.38 20.28
CA ASP A 286 -32.07 8.26 19.35
C ASP A 286 -31.10 7.16 19.84
N SER A 287 -31.33 5.92 19.40
CA SER A 287 -30.55 4.74 19.76
C SER A 287 -30.47 3.81 18.55
N ILE A 288 -29.34 3.11 18.38
CA ILE A 288 -29.28 1.91 17.55
C ILE A 288 -29.53 0.68 18.43
N GLU A 289 -30.27 -0.28 17.90
CA GLU A 289 -30.55 -1.55 18.59
C GLU A 289 -29.95 -2.68 17.74
N GLN A 290 -28.79 -3.20 18.14
CA GLN A 290 -28.02 -4.17 17.37
C GLN A 290 -27.65 -5.39 18.20
N GLY A 291 -28.58 -6.34 18.28
CA GLY A 291 -28.40 -7.60 18.99
C GLY A 291 -28.01 -7.37 20.46
N ALA A 292 -26.99 -8.09 20.93
CA ALA A 292 -26.43 -7.86 22.27
C ALA A 292 -25.45 -6.68 22.32
N ARG A 293 -24.93 -6.22 21.17
CA ARG A 293 -23.81 -5.29 21.10
C ARG A 293 -24.20 -3.88 21.55
N TRP A 294 -25.26 -3.33 20.97
CA TRP A 294 -25.70 -1.96 21.21
C TRP A 294 -27.19 -1.91 21.53
N GLY A 295 -27.56 -1.14 22.55
CA GLY A 295 -28.95 -0.82 22.84
C GLY A 295 -29.08 0.10 24.05
N ALA A 296 -30.19 0.83 24.15
CA ALA A 296 -30.39 1.80 25.24
C ALA A 296 -30.30 1.14 26.63
N LYS A 297 -30.86 -0.07 26.77
CA LYS A 297 -30.84 -0.85 28.02
C LYS A 297 -29.43 -1.26 28.47
N ASN A 298 -28.47 -1.35 27.54
CA ASN A 298 -27.10 -1.77 27.85
C ASN A 298 -26.33 -0.69 28.61
N LEU A 299 -26.84 0.55 28.69
CA LEU A 299 -26.20 1.60 29.49
C LEU A 299 -26.21 1.33 30.99
N VAL A 300 -27.11 0.45 31.46
CA VAL A 300 -27.36 0.21 32.89
C VAL A 300 -27.49 -1.28 33.22
N ASP A 301 -26.95 -2.15 32.36
CA ASP A 301 -27.03 -3.60 32.52
C ASP A 301 -25.90 -4.18 33.39
N GLY A 302 -24.93 -3.34 33.78
CA GLY A 302 -23.77 -3.72 34.57
C GLY A 302 -22.72 -4.51 33.78
N ARG A 303 -22.81 -4.53 32.45
CA ARG A 303 -21.91 -5.24 31.54
C ARG A 303 -21.18 -4.25 30.65
N PHE A 304 -19.97 -3.92 31.04
CA PHE A 304 -19.13 -2.96 30.33
C PHE A 304 -17.69 -3.46 30.22
N PRO A 305 -16.94 -2.94 29.23
CA PRO A 305 -15.50 -3.14 29.16
C PRO A 305 -14.85 -2.73 30.48
N THR A 306 -14.10 -3.64 31.07
CA THR A 306 -13.26 -3.35 32.24
C THR A 306 -11.81 -3.28 31.76
N GLY A 307 -11.16 -2.17 32.10
CA GLY A 307 -9.75 -1.99 31.81
C GLY A 307 -8.88 -2.75 32.80
N GLY A 308 -7.62 -2.96 32.42
CA GLY A 308 -6.54 -3.21 33.37
C GLY A 308 -6.34 -2.04 34.33
N ASP A 309 -5.10 -1.80 34.76
CA ASP A 309 -4.78 -0.73 35.72
C ASP A 309 -5.40 0.65 35.32
N PRO A 310 -6.32 1.22 36.13
CA PRO A 310 -6.96 2.51 35.85
C PRO A 310 -5.99 3.69 35.78
N GLU A 311 -4.85 3.61 36.47
CA GLU A 311 -3.81 4.64 36.42
C GLU A 311 -3.07 4.58 35.08
N ALA A 312 -2.64 3.38 34.67
CA ALA A 312 -2.00 3.16 33.38
C ALA A 312 -2.91 3.54 32.20
N THR A 313 -4.22 3.29 32.31
CA THR A 313 -5.20 3.66 31.27
C THR A 313 -5.36 5.18 31.17
N ARG A 314 -5.34 5.91 32.30
CA ARG A 314 -5.33 7.39 32.31
C ARG A 314 -4.05 7.95 31.70
N GLU A 315 -2.89 7.38 32.03
CA GLU A 315 -1.61 7.78 31.44
C GLU A 315 -1.62 7.58 29.91
N LEU A 316 -2.14 6.44 29.43
CA LEU A 316 -2.28 6.14 28.01
C LEU A 316 -3.15 7.18 27.29
N ALA A 317 -4.31 7.53 27.85
CA ALA A 317 -5.21 8.53 27.29
C ALA A 317 -4.54 9.92 27.22
N ALA A 318 -3.83 10.32 28.29
CA ALA A 318 -3.11 11.59 28.34
C ALA A 318 -1.98 11.66 27.31
N LEU A 319 -1.22 10.57 27.12
CA LEU A 319 -0.15 10.51 26.12
C LEU A 319 -0.70 10.51 24.69
N ARG A 320 -1.84 9.87 24.42
CA ARG A 320 -2.51 9.96 23.11
C ARG A 320 -2.96 11.38 22.80
N ALA A 321 -3.54 12.08 23.78
CA ALA A 321 -3.91 13.49 23.60
C ALA A 321 -2.70 14.38 23.30
N LYS A 322 -1.56 14.11 23.95
CA LYS A 322 -0.28 14.76 23.63
C LYS A 322 0.21 14.41 22.22
N GLU A 323 0.11 13.15 21.79
CA GLU A 323 0.45 12.75 20.42
C GLU A 323 -0.37 13.53 19.39
N THR A 324 -1.69 13.59 19.58
CA THR A 324 -2.59 14.36 18.72
C THR A 324 -2.19 15.83 18.68
N THR A 325 -1.92 16.44 19.84
CA THR A 325 -1.50 17.86 19.91
C THR A 325 -0.20 18.11 19.15
N ILE A 326 0.78 17.21 19.24
CA ILE A 326 2.04 17.31 18.50
C ILE A 326 1.76 17.17 17.00
N LEU A 327 0.99 16.17 16.59
CA LEU A 327 0.65 15.95 15.19
C LEU A 327 -0.15 17.11 14.59
N ASP A 328 -1.09 17.70 15.33
CA ASP A 328 -1.86 18.87 14.89
C ASP A 328 -0.95 20.09 14.69
N ARG A 329 0.02 20.29 15.59
CA ARG A 329 1.04 21.34 15.45
C ARG A 329 1.94 21.13 14.24
N LEU A 330 2.27 19.88 13.93
CA LEU A 330 3.15 19.51 12.82
C LEU A 330 2.42 19.50 11.46
N ASN A 331 1.13 19.23 11.44
CA ASN A 331 0.29 19.34 10.25
C ASN A 331 -0.14 20.81 10.05
N THR A 332 0.81 21.63 9.59
CA THR A 332 0.50 23.03 9.24
C THR A 332 -0.54 23.09 8.11
N PRO A 333 -1.27 24.21 7.95
CA PRO A 333 -2.23 24.38 6.86
C PRO A 333 -1.65 24.03 5.49
N GLU A 334 -0.38 24.38 5.24
CA GLU A 334 0.31 24.07 3.99
C GLU A 334 0.50 22.55 3.77
N ILE A 335 0.80 21.80 4.84
CA ILE A 335 0.94 20.34 4.78
C ILE A 335 -0.42 19.66 4.56
N VAL A 336 -1.47 20.20 5.19
CA VAL A 336 -2.84 19.72 5.00
C VAL A 336 -3.28 19.97 3.56
N ASP A 337 -3.10 21.18 3.04
CA ASP A 337 -3.43 21.54 1.66
C ASP A 337 -2.64 20.68 0.64
N GLU A 338 -1.36 20.43 0.89
CA GLU A 338 -0.54 19.56 0.05
C GLU A 338 -1.06 18.12 0.07
N ARG A 339 -1.41 17.58 1.25
CA ARG A 339 -1.97 16.24 1.40
C ARG A 339 -3.32 16.12 0.68
N ASP A 340 -4.19 17.11 0.83
CA ASP A 340 -5.51 17.13 0.22
C ASP A 340 -5.40 17.19 -1.31
N SER A 341 -4.50 18.04 -1.84
CA SER A 341 -4.21 18.10 -3.28
C SER A 341 -3.68 16.77 -3.82
N LEU A 342 -2.78 16.09 -3.10
CA LEU A 342 -2.27 14.78 -3.50
C LEU A 342 -3.36 13.71 -3.49
N ASN A 343 -4.21 13.69 -2.46
CA ASN A 343 -5.34 12.77 -2.34
C ASN A 343 -6.37 12.99 -3.45
N GLU A 344 -6.68 14.25 -3.78
CA GLU A 344 -7.60 14.59 -4.86
C GLU A 344 -7.08 14.08 -6.22
N LYS A 345 -5.79 14.35 -6.53
CA LYS A 345 -5.13 13.84 -7.74
C LYS A 345 -5.14 12.31 -7.79
N LEU A 346 -4.83 11.66 -6.67
CA LEU A 346 -4.80 10.21 -6.57
C LEU A 346 -6.19 9.60 -6.80
N ALA A 347 -7.23 10.20 -6.21
CA ALA A 347 -8.61 9.80 -6.43
C ALA A 347 -9.03 9.98 -7.90
N GLY A 348 -8.65 11.11 -8.51
CA GLY A 348 -8.86 11.39 -9.93
C GLY A 348 -8.21 10.35 -10.85
N ALA A 349 -6.92 10.09 -10.68
CA ALA A 349 -6.18 9.11 -11.48
C ALA A 349 -6.73 7.68 -11.32
N ARG A 350 -7.11 7.29 -10.09
CA ARG A 350 -7.75 5.99 -9.83
C ARG A 350 -9.13 5.89 -10.49
N LYS A 351 -9.91 6.97 -10.48
CA LYS A 351 -11.22 7.02 -11.15
C LYS A 351 -11.08 6.91 -12.67
N GLU A 352 -10.11 7.61 -13.28
CA GLU A 352 -9.84 7.49 -14.71
C GLU A 352 -9.37 6.07 -15.07
N LEU A 353 -8.46 5.49 -14.28
CA LEU A 353 -7.97 4.12 -14.48
C LEU A 353 -9.11 3.09 -14.39
N GLY A 354 -10.02 3.25 -13.43
CA GLY A 354 -11.20 2.40 -13.27
C GLY A 354 -12.26 2.57 -14.37
N GLY A 355 -12.21 3.67 -15.12
CA GLY A 355 -13.07 3.94 -16.27
C GLY A 355 -12.54 3.38 -17.60
N LEU A 356 -11.30 2.86 -17.63
CA LEU A 356 -10.77 2.19 -18.82
C LEU A 356 -11.46 0.82 -19.03
N PRO A 357 -11.56 0.34 -20.28
CA PRO A 357 -12.06 -1.01 -20.56
C PRO A 357 -11.34 -2.09 -19.75
N GLU A 358 -12.00 -3.23 -19.56
CA GLU A 358 -11.37 -4.38 -18.92
C GLU A 358 -10.28 -4.95 -19.86
N GLY A 359 -9.02 -4.77 -19.47
CA GLY A 359 -7.90 -5.33 -20.21
C GLY A 359 -7.72 -6.82 -19.91
N ARG A 360 -6.88 -7.49 -20.68
CA ARG A 360 -6.58 -8.91 -20.49
C ARG A 360 -5.37 -9.08 -19.59
N MET A 361 -5.43 -10.02 -18.66
CA MET A 361 -4.25 -10.41 -17.90
C MET A 361 -3.28 -11.14 -18.83
N VAL A 362 -2.03 -10.68 -18.87
CA VAL A 362 -0.93 -11.30 -19.60
C VAL A 362 0.28 -11.38 -18.69
N TYR A 363 1.04 -12.46 -18.81
CA TYR A 363 2.37 -12.56 -18.24
C TYR A 363 3.38 -12.07 -19.28
N ALA A 364 4.01 -10.92 -19.03
CA ALA A 364 4.84 -10.27 -20.03
C ALA A 364 5.97 -9.45 -19.39
N ALA A 365 6.91 -9.01 -20.23
CA ALA A 365 7.93 -8.04 -19.85
C ALA A 365 7.28 -6.78 -19.27
N ALA A 366 7.70 -6.40 -18.06
CA ALA A 366 7.15 -5.28 -17.30
C ALA A 366 8.24 -4.60 -16.48
N THR A 367 8.14 -3.27 -16.39
CA THR A 367 8.98 -2.43 -15.51
C THR A 367 8.19 -1.87 -14.34
N HIS A 368 6.86 -1.84 -14.45
CA HIS A 368 5.92 -1.34 -13.45
C HIS A 368 4.88 -2.41 -13.15
N PHE A 369 4.87 -2.91 -11.92
CA PHE A 369 3.94 -3.93 -11.43
C PHE A 369 3.94 -3.91 -9.90
N LYS A 370 2.91 -4.51 -9.27
CA LYS A 370 2.89 -4.67 -7.82
C LYS A 370 3.96 -5.67 -7.41
N LYS A 371 4.78 -5.32 -6.41
CA LYS A 371 5.76 -6.25 -5.83
C LYS A 371 5.10 -7.59 -5.46
N PHE A 372 5.73 -8.69 -5.82
CA PHE A 372 5.29 -10.05 -5.47
C PHE A 372 6.52 -10.89 -5.07
N GLY A 373 6.44 -11.56 -3.91
CA GLY A 373 7.61 -12.17 -3.29
C GLY A 373 8.75 -11.17 -3.12
N ASN A 374 9.94 -11.54 -3.58
CA ASN A 374 11.13 -10.68 -3.63
C ASN A 374 11.34 -9.98 -4.99
N VAL A 375 10.42 -10.11 -5.93
CA VAL A 375 10.45 -9.41 -7.23
C VAL A 375 9.85 -8.02 -7.06
N ALA A 376 10.69 -6.99 -7.16
CA ALA A 376 10.28 -5.59 -7.11
C ALA A 376 10.24 -4.98 -8.53
N PRO A 377 9.31 -4.06 -8.80
CA PRO A 377 9.33 -3.32 -10.06
C PRO A 377 10.61 -2.51 -10.20
N THR A 378 11.12 -2.40 -11.42
CA THR A 378 12.26 -1.53 -11.73
C THR A 378 11.87 -0.06 -11.81
N GLU A 379 10.58 0.24 -11.94
CA GLU A 379 10.05 1.59 -12.12
C GLU A 379 10.71 2.29 -13.33
N GLY A 380 11.07 1.50 -14.34
CA GLY A 380 11.79 1.95 -15.53
C GLY A 380 13.28 2.20 -15.36
N LYS A 381 13.83 2.06 -14.14
CA LYS A 381 15.26 2.23 -13.89
C LYS A 381 16.03 0.98 -14.31
N SER A 382 16.91 1.12 -15.29
CA SER A 382 17.77 0.02 -15.72
C SER A 382 18.75 -0.36 -14.63
N ARG A 383 18.93 -1.66 -14.40
CA ARG A 383 20.01 -2.17 -13.55
C ARG A 383 21.31 -2.05 -14.32
N THR A 384 22.33 -1.52 -13.68
CA THR A 384 23.69 -1.43 -14.23
C THR A 384 24.19 -2.83 -14.56
N ILE A 385 24.62 -3.02 -15.81
CA ILE A 385 25.24 -4.26 -16.28
C ILE A 385 26.74 -4.02 -16.37
N HIS A 386 27.51 -4.93 -15.79
CA HIS A 386 28.96 -4.92 -15.85
C HIS A 386 29.45 -6.06 -16.73
N LEU A 387 30.57 -5.83 -17.42
CA LEU A 387 31.36 -6.91 -17.98
C LEU A 387 31.83 -7.84 -16.84
N LEU A 388 31.46 -9.12 -16.86
CA LEU A 388 31.92 -10.06 -15.84
C LEU A 388 33.19 -10.76 -16.31
N ARG A 389 34.28 -10.66 -15.55
CA ARG A 389 35.54 -11.30 -15.92
C ARG A 389 35.36 -12.81 -15.89
N ARG A 390 35.49 -13.45 -17.06
CA ARG A 390 35.22 -14.88 -17.25
C ARG A 390 33.81 -15.32 -16.81
N GLY A 391 32.83 -14.42 -16.88
CA GLY A 391 31.46 -14.71 -16.48
C GLY A 391 31.24 -14.74 -14.96
N ASP A 392 32.25 -14.38 -14.15
CA ASP A 392 32.14 -14.40 -12.69
C ASP A 392 31.41 -13.16 -12.15
N ILE A 393 30.22 -13.39 -11.58
CA ILE A 393 29.37 -12.36 -10.94
C ILE A 393 30.09 -11.66 -9.79
N LEU A 394 31.09 -12.28 -9.18
CA LEU A 394 31.88 -11.69 -8.10
C LEU A 394 33.06 -10.84 -8.63
N ALA A 395 33.30 -10.83 -9.94
CA ALA A 395 34.37 -10.06 -10.57
C ALA A 395 33.85 -9.10 -11.66
N PRO A 396 33.02 -8.09 -11.28
CA PRO A 396 32.54 -7.08 -12.22
C PRO A 396 33.70 -6.19 -12.70
N GLY A 397 33.69 -5.89 -13.99
CA GLY A 397 34.54 -4.91 -14.65
C GLY A 397 33.74 -3.67 -15.05
N ASP A 398 34.06 -3.15 -16.24
CA ASP A 398 33.48 -1.90 -16.72
C ASP A 398 31.97 -2.01 -16.94
N GLU A 399 31.28 -0.88 -16.73
CA GLU A 399 29.84 -0.76 -17.01
C GLU A 399 29.58 -0.80 -18.52
N MET A 400 28.58 -1.59 -18.92
CA MET A 400 28.22 -1.83 -20.31
C MET A 400 26.97 -1.06 -20.68
N LYS A 401 27.06 -0.29 -21.76
CA LYS A 401 25.92 0.42 -22.35
C LYS A 401 25.12 -0.52 -23.27
N PRO A 402 23.81 -0.27 -23.47
CA PRO A 402 23.02 -1.07 -24.41
C PRO A 402 23.60 -1.05 -25.83
N GLY A 403 23.69 -2.23 -26.44
CA GLY A 403 24.31 -2.40 -27.75
C GLY A 403 24.21 -3.83 -28.29
N ALA A 404 24.84 -4.09 -29.42
CA ALA A 404 24.90 -5.40 -30.08
C ALA A 404 26.20 -5.55 -30.90
N PRO A 405 26.70 -6.77 -31.16
CA PRO A 405 27.96 -6.98 -31.88
C PRO A 405 27.95 -6.34 -33.29
N PRO A 406 29.03 -5.73 -33.77
CA PRO A 406 29.08 -5.13 -35.11
C PRO A 406 29.31 -6.20 -36.21
N MET A 407 28.23 -6.88 -36.61
CA MET A 407 28.29 -8.07 -37.49
C MET A 407 28.31 -7.79 -39.00
N TRP A 408 28.03 -6.55 -39.43
CA TRP A 408 28.05 -6.13 -40.84
C TRP A 408 28.55 -4.69 -41.02
N GLU A 409 28.89 -4.31 -42.25
CA GLU A 409 29.37 -2.96 -42.54
C GLU A 409 28.32 -1.89 -42.20
N GLY A 410 28.72 -0.91 -41.39
CA GLY A 410 27.84 0.16 -40.93
C GLY A 410 27.03 -0.17 -39.66
N SER A 411 27.14 -1.39 -39.12
CA SER A 411 26.66 -1.69 -37.77
C SER A 411 27.64 -1.18 -36.71
N ALA A 412 27.13 -0.80 -35.54
CA ALA A 412 27.92 -0.28 -34.43
C ALA A 412 27.65 -1.08 -33.15
N ALA A 413 28.69 -1.23 -32.32
CA ALA A 413 28.64 -2.00 -31.09
C ALA A 413 27.67 -1.40 -30.05
N GLU A 414 27.62 -0.08 -29.95
CA GLU A 414 26.79 0.66 -29.00
C GLU A 414 25.61 1.33 -29.69
N PHE A 415 24.44 1.30 -29.05
CA PHE A 415 23.27 2.00 -29.56
C PHE A 415 23.33 3.49 -29.20
N PRO A 416 23.00 4.40 -30.15
CA PRO A 416 23.00 5.84 -29.91
C PRO A 416 21.76 6.26 -29.12
N LEU A 417 21.72 5.89 -27.83
CA LEU A 417 20.64 6.20 -26.91
C LEU A 417 20.96 7.47 -26.10
N PRO A 418 19.98 8.34 -25.84
CA PRO A 418 20.18 9.47 -24.94
C PRO A 418 20.48 8.98 -23.51
N GLU A 419 21.14 9.82 -22.72
CA GLU A 419 21.34 9.56 -21.30
C GLU A 419 19.97 9.42 -20.60
N GLY A 420 19.82 8.37 -19.78
CA GLY A 420 18.54 8.06 -19.14
C GLY A 420 17.47 7.45 -20.06
N ALA A 421 17.85 6.98 -21.25
CA ALA A 421 16.96 6.23 -22.14
C ALA A 421 16.23 5.12 -21.38
N SER A 422 14.93 5.00 -21.65
CA SER A 422 14.10 3.96 -21.09
C SER A 422 14.48 2.58 -21.61
N GLU A 423 14.15 1.57 -20.82
CA GLU A 423 14.25 0.16 -21.22
C GLU A 423 13.57 -0.11 -22.57
N GLY A 424 12.39 0.47 -22.80
CA GLY A 424 11.67 0.34 -24.06
C GLY A 424 12.42 0.94 -25.26
N GLU A 425 13.14 2.06 -25.07
CA GLU A 425 13.98 2.66 -26.11
C GLU A 425 15.21 1.80 -26.43
N ALA A 426 15.84 1.20 -25.41
CA ALA A 426 16.94 0.26 -25.62
C ALA A 426 16.49 -0.97 -26.41
N ARG A 427 15.35 -1.57 -26.03
CA ARG A 427 14.73 -2.67 -26.79
C ARG A 427 14.31 -2.25 -28.20
N ALA A 428 13.83 -1.02 -28.38
CA ALA A 428 13.50 -0.49 -29.70
C ALA A 428 14.75 -0.33 -30.59
N ALA A 429 15.88 0.07 -30.01
CA ALA A 429 17.15 0.14 -30.72
C ALA A 429 17.63 -1.27 -31.12
N LEU A 430 17.54 -2.26 -30.23
CA LEU A 430 17.83 -3.65 -30.58
C LEU A 430 16.92 -4.17 -31.70
N ALA A 431 15.62 -3.89 -31.64
CA ALA A 431 14.71 -4.30 -32.69
C ALA A 431 15.06 -3.66 -34.05
N LYS A 432 15.45 -2.38 -34.07
CA LYS A 432 15.92 -1.71 -35.29
C LYS A 432 17.23 -2.32 -35.81
N TYR A 433 18.15 -2.68 -34.93
CA TYR A 433 19.39 -3.38 -35.29
C TYR A 433 19.09 -4.76 -35.92
N LEU A 434 18.20 -5.54 -35.30
CA LEU A 434 17.81 -6.86 -35.81
C LEU A 434 17.14 -6.76 -37.18
N THR A 435 16.28 -5.76 -37.40
CA THR A 435 15.54 -5.59 -38.66
C THR A 435 16.18 -4.60 -39.63
N ASP A 436 17.47 -4.27 -39.46
CA ASP A 436 18.16 -3.39 -40.40
C ASP A 436 18.16 -4.02 -41.79
N ALA A 437 17.81 -3.25 -42.83
CA ALA A 437 17.82 -3.73 -44.21
C ALA A 437 19.22 -4.22 -44.65
N LYS A 438 20.29 -3.73 -44.00
CA LYS A 438 21.66 -4.15 -44.24
C LYS A 438 22.09 -5.35 -43.39
N ASN A 439 21.27 -5.83 -42.45
CA ASN A 439 21.60 -6.99 -41.62
C ASN A 439 21.37 -8.28 -42.42
N PRO A 440 22.42 -8.97 -42.90
CA PRO A 440 22.23 -10.13 -43.75
C PRO A 440 21.81 -11.37 -42.95
N LEU A 441 22.08 -11.41 -41.64
CA LEU A 441 21.82 -12.59 -40.80
C LEU A 441 20.32 -12.76 -40.54
N ALA A 442 19.61 -11.66 -40.26
CA ALA A 442 18.18 -11.71 -40.01
C ALA A 442 17.39 -12.19 -41.23
N TRP A 443 17.73 -11.67 -42.42
CA TRP A 443 17.05 -12.01 -43.66
C TRP A 443 17.37 -13.44 -44.12
N ARG A 444 18.64 -13.87 -44.04
CA ARG A 444 19.02 -15.27 -44.30
C ARG A 444 18.37 -16.25 -43.32
N SER A 445 18.27 -15.87 -42.04
CA SER A 445 17.62 -16.68 -41.01
C SER A 445 16.17 -16.96 -41.34
N ILE A 446 15.38 -15.92 -41.63
CA ILE A 446 13.96 -16.10 -41.95
C ILE A 446 13.76 -16.81 -43.30
N ALA A 447 14.55 -16.49 -44.33
CA ALA A 447 14.51 -17.17 -45.62
C ALA A 447 14.77 -18.67 -45.48
N ASN A 448 15.85 -19.04 -44.75
CA ASN A 448 16.19 -20.44 -44.50
C ASN A 448 15.10 -21.17 -43.72
N ARG A 449 14.50 -20.53 -42.72
CA ARG A 449 13.42 -21.15 -41.94
C ARG A 449 12.14 -21.31 -42.75
N VAL A 450 11.72 -20.30 -43.51
CA VAL A 450 10.57 -20.43 -44.41
C VAL A 450 10.80 -21.56 -45.40
N TRP A 451 11.99 -21.65 -45.98
CA TRP A 451 12.37 -22.75 -46.86
C TRP A 451 12.27 -24.12 -46.15
N LEU A 452 12.88 -24.25 -44.96
CA LEU A 452 12.79 -25.46 -44.13
C LEU A 452 11.34 -25.86 -43.85
N TRP A 453 10.47 -24.91 -43.51
CA TRP A 453 9.05 -25.17 -43.23
C TRP A 453 8.28 -25.69 -44.45
N HIS A 454 8.61 -25.21 -45.66
CA HIS A 454 7.92 -25.63 -46.89
C HIS A 454 8.45 -26.96 -47.44
N PHE A 455 9.76 -27.18 -47.37
CA PHE A 455 10.42 -28.30 -48.04
C PHE A 455 10.93 -29.40 -47.10
N GLY A 456 10.78 -29.23 -45.78
CA GLY A 456 11.21 -30.19 -44.76
C GLY A 456 12.73 -30.24 -44.54
N ARG A 457 13.50 -29.43 -45.26
CA ARG A 457 14.96 -29.27 -45.12
C ARG A 457 15.37 -27.85 -45.44
N GLY A 458 16.28 -27.26 -44.65
CA GLY A 458 16.81 -25.92 -44.87
C GLY A 458 17.81 -25.87 -46.03
N ILE A 459 18.07 -24.66 -46.55
CA ILE A 459 19.24 -24.43 -47.42
C ILE A 459 20.52 -24.59 -46.59
N VAL A 460 20.46 -24.13 -45.34
CA VAL A 460 21.41 -24.43 -44.26
C VAL A 460 20.73 -25.40 -43.30
N ASP A 461 21.30 -26.60 -43.15
CA ASP A 461 20.75 -27.69 -42.33
C ASP A 461 20.81 -27.41 -40.81
N SER A 462 21.55 -26.38 -40.38
CA SER A 462 21.56 -25.84 -39.02
C SER A 462 20.70 -24.56 -38.92
N PRO A 463 19.37 -24.66 -38.84
CA PRO A 463 18.48 -23.49 -38.98
C PRO A 463 18.62 -22.42 -37.90
N ASN A 464 19.26 -22.73 -36.77
CA ASN A 464 19.51 -21.81 -35.66
C ASN A 464 20.98 -21.40 -35.53
N ASP A 465 21.85 -21.84 -36.44
CA ASP A 465 23.27 -21.49 -36.46
C ASP A 465 23.75 -21.36 -37.92
N LEU A 466 23.83 -20.11 -38.39
CA LEU A 466 24.41 -19.67 -39.66
C LEU A 466 25.84 -19.13 -39.45
N GLY A 467 26.36 -19.20 -38.22
CA GLY A 467 27.73 -18.82 -37.91
C GLY A 467 28.72 -19.89 -38.36
N ARG A 468 29.99 -19.70 -38.02
CA ARG A 468 31.08 -20.63 -38.42
C ARG A 468 30.99 -22.01 -37.77
N MET A 469 30.13 -22.17 -36.76
CA MET A 469 29.83 -23.46 -36.13
C MET A 469 28.66 -24.20 -36.80
N GLY A 470 27.90 -23.51 -37.64
CA GLY A 470 26.83 -24.05 -38.43
C GLY A 470 27.31 -24.81 -39.68
N MET A 471 26.35 -25.37 -40.39
CA MET A 471 26.56 -26.00 -41.70
C MET A 471 26.61 -24.94 -42.79
N GLU A 472 27.43 -25.18 -43.83
CA GLU A 472 27.44 -24.32 -45.01
C GLU A 472 26.12 -24.43 -45.79
N PRO A 473 25.67 -23.35 -46.44
CA PRO A 473 24.50 -23.39 -47.31
C PRO A 473 24.77 -24.28 -48.52
N THR A 474 23.82 -25.17 -48.80
CA THR A 474 23.86 -26.00 -50.03
C THR A 474 23.77 -25.15 -51.30
N HIS A 475 23.07 -24.00 -51.23
CA HIS A 475 22.85 -23.07 -52.34
C HIS A 475 23.00 -21.62 -51.85
N PRO A 476 24.24 -21.11 -51.66
CA PRO A 476 24.49 -19.79 -51.07
C PRO A 476 23.86 -18.65 -51.86
N GLU A 477 23.97 -18.67 -53.19
CA GLU A 477 23.41 -17.61 -54.05
C GLU A 477 21.88 -17.55 -53.98
N LEU A 478 21.22 -18.70 -53.83
CA LEU A 478 19.77 -18.75 -53.65
C LEU A 478 19.37 -18.19 -52.28
N LEU A 479 20.11 -18.54 -51.22
CA LEU A 479 19.85 -18.00 -49.90
C LEU A 479 20.02 -16.47 -49.88
N ASP A 480 21.04 -15.97 -50.56
CA ASP A 480 21.30 -14.52 -50.70
C ASP A 480 20.29 -13.81 -51.57
N PHE A 481 19.70 -14.50 -52.56
CA PHE A 481 18.63 -13.95 -53.39
C PHE A 481 17.28 -13.86 -52.64
N LEU A 482 17.03 -14.80 -51.73
CA LEU A 482 15.79 -14.84 -50.93
C LEU A 482 15.83 -13.89 -49.73
N ALA A 483 17.04 -13.60 -49.23
CA ALA A 483 17.31 -12.65 -48.16
C ALA A 483 17.33 -11.21 -48.69
#